data_AF-S8CWG8-F1
#
_entry.id   AF-S8CWG8-F1
#
_cell.length_a   1.000
_cell.length_b   1.000
_cell.length_c   1.000
_cell.angle_alpha   90.00
_cell.angle_beta   90.00
_cell.angle_gamma   90.00
#
_symmetry.space_group_name_H-M   'P 1'
#
loop_
_entity.id
_entity.type
_entity.pdbx_description
1 polymer ?
#
loop_
_entity_poly.entity_id
_entity_poly.type
_entity_poly.pdbx_seq_one_letter_code
_entity_poly.pdbx_strand_id
1 'polypeptide(L)'
;QEFISSAAANLASQPVVLSDPDVWGVLTAISVKARKRCQGSHMLLKSDEHFIGRLVEDSEFQILSPAVSARHCRIYRMPQHPSDNCSSVFLKDMSTNGTYLNREKLSRSSSEAKVCHGDIISIAFSPQHDLAYAFVFREVEASSTILKPTSLTPRRTSKRKPDGSATESKRLKGIGMGSSDGPVSLDDFRSLQRSNMDLRKLLEDKAATISALHDDNRAANELHETEIRELRESASKPYVDEIFELGRSLEAKEKELAESNRVSADRKHEIESLNRRLRASEQSSFEADEMI
;
A
#
# COMPACT_ATOMS: atom_id res chain seq x y z
N GLN A 1 2.41 10.19 7.99
CA GLN A 1 2.59 9.20 9.06
C GLN A 1 1.40 8.25 9.19
N GLU A 2 0.17 8.78 9.22
CA GLU A 2 -1.06 7.96 9.24
C GLU A 2 -1.26 7.09 8.00
N PHE A 3 -0.75 7.53 6.84
CA PHE A 3 -0.95 6.84 5.56
C PHE A 3 -0.53 5.36 5.56
N ILE A 4 0.65 5.02 6.11
CA ILE A 4 1.14 3.64 6.09
C ILE A 4 0.40 2.76 7.08
N SER A 5 0.09 3.29 8.27
CA SER A 5 -0.71 2.58 9.27
C SER A 5 -2.15 2.37 8.80
N SER A 6 -2.76 3.38 8.17
CA SER A 6 -4.09 3.27 7.55
C SER A 6 -4.09 2.28 6.38
N ALA A 7 -3.08 2.33 5.50
CA ALA A 7 -2.94 1.36 4.41
C ALA A 7 -2.81 -0.08 4.93
N ALA A 8 -2.02 -0.31 5.98
CA ALA A 8 -1.89 -1.61 6.61
C ALA A 8 -3.23 -2.09 7.19
N ALA A 9 -3.94 -1.24 7.94
CA ALA A 9 -5.25 -1.56 8.51
C ALA A 9 -6.30 -1.87 7.42
N ASN A 10 -6.33 -1.08 6.35
CA ASN A 10 -7.24 -1.29 5.21
C ASN A 10 -6.93 -2.60 4.46
N LEU A 11 -5.66 -2.98 4.34
CA LEU A 11 -5.27 -4.24 3.69
C LEU A 11 -5.48 -5.47 4.58
N ALA A 12 -5.34 -5.31 5.89
CA ALA A 12 -5.60 -6.34 6.88
C ALA A 12 -7.10 -6.63 7.03
N SER A 13 -7.96 -5.60 6.91
CA SER A 13 -9.42 -5.79 6.96
C SER A 13 -10.00 -6.49 5.73
N GLN A 14 -9.25 -6.57 4.63
CA GLN A 14 -9.66 -7.27 3.42
C GLN A 14 -9.32 -8.77 3.52
N PRO A 15 -10.29 -9.66 3.25
CA PRO A 15 -10.04 -11.10 3.29
C PRO A 15 -9.02 -11.49 2.22
N VAL A 16 -8.06 -12.33 2.63
CA VAL A 16 -7.05 -12.88 1.72
C VAL A 16 -7.61 -14.15 1.09
N VAL A 17 -8.17 -14.02 -0.11
CA VAL A 17 -8.63 -15.18 -0.89
C VAL A 17 -7.45 -15.73 -1.69
N LEU A 18 -6.91 -16.87 -1.26
CA LEU A 18 -5.89 -17.61 -1.99
C LEU A 18 -6.42 -18.98 -2.38
N SER A 19 -6.03 -19.45 -3.56
CA SER A 19 -6.38 -20.79 -4.06
C SER A 19 -5.43 -21.88 -3.54
N ASP A 20 -4.27 -21.48 -3.00
CA ASP A 20 -3.22 -22.39 -2.56
C ASP A 20 -3.44 -22.76 -1.06
N PRO A 21 -3.75 -24.03 -0.75
CA PRO A 21 -4.03 -24.46 0.62
C PRO A 21 -2.80 -24.47 1.53
N ASP A 22 -1.59 -24.41 0.97
CA ASP A 22 -0.35 -24.49 1.74
C ASP A 22 0.09 -23.12 2.29
N VAL A 23 -0.52 -22.02 1.80
CA VAL A 23 -0.20 -20.66 2.25
C VAL A 23 -0.87 -20.37 3.58
N TRP A 24 -0.07 -20.14 4.62
CA TRP A 24 -0.55 -19.79 5.96
C TRP A 24 -0.46 -18.30 6.27
N GLY A 25 0.29 -17.53 5.48
CA GLY A 25 0.43 -16.10 5.67
C GLY A 25 0.88 -15.38 4.40
N VAL A 26 0.60 -14.09 4.35
CA VAL A 26 1.01 -13.23 3.23
C VAL A 26 1.63 -11.95 3.76
N LEU A 27 2.79 -11.60 3.22
CA LEU A 27 3.36 -10.25 3.37
C LEU A 27 2.93 -9.40 2.19
N THR A 28 2.13 -8.38 2.43
CA THR A 28 1.60 -7.50 1.39
C THR A 28 2.27 -6.15 1.41
N ALA A 29 2.83 -5.74 0.27
CA ALA A 29 3.60 -4.51 0.13
C ALA A 29 2.74 -3.26 0.40
N ILE A 30 3.19 -2.43 1.33
CA ILE A 30 2.53 -1.16 1.67
C ILE A 30 3.38 0.06 1.28
N SER A 31 4.70 -0.07 1.31
CA SER A 31 5.63 0.97 0.83
C SER A 31 5.70 1.03 -0.70
N VAL A 32 6.11 2.18 -1.24
CA VAL A 32 6.30 2.38 -2.70
C VAL A 32 7.40 1.45 -3.23
N LYS A 33 8.51 1.28 -2.50
CA LYS A 33 9.61 0.40 -2.91
C LYS A 33 9.21 -1.06 -2.89
N ALA A 34 8.48 -1.51 -1.86
CA ALA A 34 7.98 -2.88 -1.81
C ALA A 34 7.01 -3.18 -2.96
N ARG A 35 6.12 -2.24 -3.31
CA ARG A 35 5.18 -2.41 -4.43
C ARG A 35 5.84 -2.44 -5.81
N LYS A 36 7.06 -1.90 -5.94
CA LYS A 36 7.84 -1.87 -7.18
C LYS A 36 8.81 -3.06 -7.32
N ARG A 37 8.76 -4.04 -6.42
CA ARG A 37 9.55 -5.28 -6.55
C ARG A 37 9.14 -6.04 -7.80
N CYS A 38 10.12 -6.65 -8.47
CA CYS A 38 9.88 -7.45 -9.68
C CYS A 38 9.11 -8.75 -9.39
N GLN A 39 9.18 -9.26 -8.17
CA GLN A 39 8.45 -10.45 -7.71
C GLN A 39 6.98 -10.17 -7.37
N GLY A 40 6.53 -8.92 -7.55
CA GLY A 40 5.18 -8.49 -7.22
C GLY A 40 5.03 -8.00 -5.78
N SER A 41 3.78 -7.63 -5.48
CA SER A 41 3.39 -6.95 -4.24
C SER A 41 3.16 -7.89 -3.06
N HIS A 42 3.15 -9.20 -3.26
CA HIS A 42 2.87 -10.18 -2.22
C HIS A 42 4.04 -11.17 -2.10
N MET A 43 4.40 -11.54 -0.87
CA MET A 43 5.22 -12.73 -0.60
C MET A 43 4.33 -13.75 0.10
N LEU A 44 4.25 -14.96 -0.45
CA LEU A 44 3.38 -16.02 0.04
C LEU A 44 4.17 -16.95 0.96
N LEU A 45 3.74 -17.06 2.22
CA LEU A 45 4.41 -17.90 3.21
C LEU A 45 3.80 -19.29 3.18
N LYS A 46 4.53 -20.26 2.61
CA LYS A 46 4.09 -21.65 2.42
C LYS A 46 4.81 -22.62 3.37
N SER A 47 6.12 -22.46 3.51
CA SER A 47 6.97 -23.28 4.35
C SER A 47 6.95 -22.84 5.82
N ASP A 48 7.48 -23.64 6.74
CA ASP A 48 7.50 -23.25 8.15
C ASP A 48 8.47 -22.09 8.43
N GLU A 49 9.52 -21.91 7.63
CA GLU A 49 10.51 -20.83 7.74
C GLU A 49 10.82 -20.22 6.37
N HIS A 50 10.94 -18.89 6.33
CA HIS A 50 11.34 -18.14 5.15
C HIS A 50 12.39 -17.08 5.51
N PHE A 51 13.42 -16.98 4.68
CA PHE A 51 14.46 -15.97 4.82
C PHE A 51 14.21 -14.83 3.83
N ILE A 52 14.28 -13.60 4.31
CA ILE A 52 14.16 -12.39 3.50
C ILE A 52 15.53 -11.72 3.47
N GLY A 53 16.01 -11.35 2.29
CA GLY A 53 17.32 -10.73 2.16
C GLY A 53 17.75 -10.46 0.74
N ARG A 54 18.96 -9.95 0.57
CA ARG A 54 19.50 -9.64 -0.75
C ARG A 54 19.99 -10.86 -1.52
N LEU A 55 20.45 -11.90 -0.83
CA LEU A 55 21.09 -13.10 -1.42
C LEU A 55 20.44 -14.38 -0.87
N VAL A 56 19.12 -14.36 -0.67
CA VAL A 56 18.36 -15.56 -0.28
C VAL A 56 18.11 -16.45 -1.49
N GLU A 57 18.04 -17.76 -1.28
CA GLU A 57 17.84 -18.75 -2.34
C GLU A 57 16.47 -18.62 -3.01
N ASP A 58 15.44 -18.39 -2.19
CA ASP A 58 14.10 -18.15 -2.69
C ASP A 58 13.98 -16.73 -3.24
N SER A 59 13.91 -16.66 -4.56
CA SER A 59 13.80 -15.40 -5.30
C SER A 59 12.56 -14.57 -4.92
N GLU A 60 11.47 -15.20 -4.46
CA GLU A 60 10.25 -14.50 -4.03
C GLU A 60 10.52 -13.61 -2.79
N PHE A 61 11.46 -14.00 -1.95
CA PHE A 61 11.82 -13.25 -0.73
C PHE A 61 13.05 -12.36 -0.92
N GLN A 62 13.56 -12.24 -2.15
CA GLN A 62 14.74 -11.45 -2.44
C GLN A 62 14.43 -9.94 -2.54
N ILE A 63 15.19 -9.11 -1.82
CA ILE A 63 15.12 -7.65 -1.91
C ILE A 63 16.47 -7.11 -2.37
N LEU A 64 16.52 -6.67 -3.64
CA LEU A 64 17.72 -6.14 -4.29
C LEU A 64 17.98 -4.69 -3.89
N SER A 65 18.43 -4.48 -2.66
CA SER A 65 18.81 -3.16 -2.14
C SER A 65 20.13 -3.26 -1.37
N PRO A 66 21.10 -2.35 -1.58
CA PRO A 66 22.36 -2.35 -0.83
C PRO A 66 22.17 -2.25 0.69
N ALA A 67 21.08 -1.62 1.14
CA ALA A 67 20.74 -1.50 2.56
C ALA A 67 20.23 -2.82 3.16
N VAL A 68 19.94 -3.83 2.34
CA VAL A 68 19.45 -5.14 2.78
C VAL A 68 20.62 -6.13 2.82
N SER A 69 20.93 -6.64 4.03
CA SER A 69 21.87 -7.74 4.24
C SER A 69 21.52 -9.00 3.44
N ALA A 70 22.52 -9.86 3.19
CA ALA A 70 22.38 -11.09 2.41
C ALA A 70 21.22 -11.97 2.90
N ARG A 71 21.18 -12.26 4.21
CA ARG A 71 20.04 -12.82 4.95
C ARG A 71 19.65 -11.81 6.01
N HIS A 72 18.62 -11.02 5.75
CA HIS A 72 18.28 -9.86 6.56
C HIS A 72 17.46 -10.23 7.78
N CYS A 73 16.38 -10.97 7.57
CA CYS A 73 15.56 -11.49 8.64
C CYS A 73 14.98 -12.85 8.24
N ARG A 74 14.40 -13.52 9.22
CA ARG A 74 13.62 -14.73 9.01
C ARG A 74 12.25 -14.58 9.64
N ILE A 75 11.24 -15.06 8.93
CA ILE A 75 9.88 -15.20 9.43
C ILE A 75 9.52 -16.67 9.42
N TYR A 76 8.98 -17.17 10.52
CA TYR A 76 8.68 -18.59 10.67
C TYR A 76 7.49 -18.79 11.59
N ARG A 77 6.78 -19.90 11.38
CA ARG A 77 5.70 -20.34 12.26
C ARG A 77 6.21 -21.48 13.14
N MET A 78 5.82 -21.46 14.41
CA MET A 78 6.04 -22.58 15.33
C MET A 78 4.70 -23.09 15.84
N PRO A 79 4.45 -24.41 15.83
CA PRO A 79 3.27 -24.97 16.46
C PRO A 79 3.35 -24.75 17.98
N GLN A 80 2.29 -24.21 18.59
CA GLN A 80 2.25 -24.07 20.05
C GLN A 80 2.10 -25.42 20.76
N HIS A 81 1.34 -26.35 20.16
CA HIS A 81 1.15 -27.71 20.63
C HIS A 81 1.07 -28.69 19.45
N PRO A 82 1.51 -29.95 19.62
CA PRO A 82 1.52 -30.95 18.55
C PRO A 82 0.11 -31.36 18.05
N SER A 83 -0.95 -30.93 18.75
CA SER A 83 -2.35 -31.23 18.42
C SER A 83 -3.17 -30.01 18.00
N ASP A 84 -2.60 -28.81 18.05
CA ASP A 84 -3.32 -27.57 17.74
C ASP A 84 -2.93 -27.05 16.35
N ASN A 85 -3.95 -26.69 15.55
CA ASN A 85 -3.75 -25.94 14.31
C ASN A 85 -3.29 -24.48 14.54
N CYS A 86 -3.15 -24.06 15.80
CA CYS A 86 -2.72 -22.71 16.17
C CYS A 86 -1.19 -22.63 16.16
N SER A 87 -0.64 -22.09 15.08
CA SER A 87 0.79 -21.79 14.99
C SER A 87 1.03 -20.33 15.36
N SER A 88 2.05 -20.07 16.17
CA SER A 88 2.50 -18.69 16.43
C SER A 88 3.58 -18.31 15.44
N VAL A 89 3.48 -17.11 14.88
CA VAL A 89 4.43 -16.57 13.91
C VAL A 89 5.46 -15.69 14.61
N PHE A 90 6.72 -15.84 14.23
CA PHE A 90 7.85 -15.13 14.80
C PHE A 90 8.72 -14.51 13.72
N LEU A 91 9.30 -13.37 14.05
CA LEU A 91 10.24 -12.61 13.22
C LEU A 91 11.54 -12.43 13.98
N LYS A 92 12.65 -12.79 13.34
CA LYS A 92 14.00 -12.61 13.89
C LYS A 92 14.86 -11.80 12.92
N ASP A 93 15.40 -10.70 13.40
CA ASP A 93 16.40 -9.91 12.68
C ASP A 93 17.77 -10.60 12.71
N MET A 94 18.44 -10.60 11.56
CA MET A 94 19.79 -11.15 11.37
C MET A 94 20.70 -10.13 10.66
N SER A 95 20.20 -8.90 10.47
CA SER A 95 20.80 -7.92 9.59
C SER A 95 21.76 -6.97 10.30
N THR A 96 22.44 -6.15 9.49
CA THR A 96 23.27 -5.05 10.00
C THR A 96 22.44 -3.79 10.28
N ASN A 97 21.45 -3.51 9.44
CA ASN A 97 20.67 -2.26 9.50
C ASN A 97 19.42 -2.35 10.39
N GLY A 98 19.02 -3.57 10.76
CA GLY A 98 17.86 -3.87 11.57
C GLY A 98 16.58 -4.05 10.77
N THR A 99 15.63 -4.74 11.39
CA THR A 99 14.27 -4.95 10.90
C THR A 99 13.31 -4.24 11.83
N TYR A 100 12.24 -3.64 11.31
CA TYR A 100 11.27 -2.92 12.12
C TYR A 100 9.94 -3.67 12.15
N LEU A 101 9.40 -3.93 13.34
CA LEU A 101 8.05 -4.46 13.53
C LEU A 101 7.16 -3.34 14.09
N ASN A 102 6.12 -2.97 13.33
CA ASN A 102 5.28 -1.80 13.49
C ASN A 102 6.05 -0.47 13.49
N ARG A 103 6.86 -0.23 14.51
CA ARG A 103 7.81 0.90 14.65
C ARG A 103 9.03 0.54 15.49
N GLU A 104 9.02 -0.62 16.14
CA GLU A 104 10.07 -1.06 17.02
C GLU A 104 11.20 -1.70 16.21
N LYS A 105 12.43 -1.26 16.44
CA LYS A 105 13.60 -1.78 15.75
C LYS A 105 14.07 -3.06 16.43
N LEU A 106 13.96 -4.17 15.72
CA LEU A 106 14.61 -5.44 16.01
C LEU A 106 16.06 -5.39 15.52
N SER A 107 16.95 -5.96 16.30
CA SER A 107 18.37 -6.07 15.99
C SER A 107 18.80 -7.54 16.01
N ARG A 108 19.98 -7.82 15.48
CA ARG A 108 20.55 -9.17 15.53
C ARG A 108 20.61 -9.76 16.94
N SER A 109 20.80 -8.92 17.96
CA SER A 109 20.86 -9.32 19.36
C SER A 109 19.49 -9.37 20.05
N SER A 110 18.44 -8.78 19.49
CA SER A 110 17.10 -8.83 20.09
C SER A 110 16.53 -10.24 20.02
N SER A 111 15.70 -10.63 20.99
CA SER A 111 14.93 -11.86 20.90
C SER A 111 14.02 -11.86 19.64
N GLU A 112 13.59 -13.04 19.24
CA GLU A 112 12.53 -13.19 18.24
C GLU A 112 11.24 -12.50 18.71
N ALA A 113 10.62 -11.74 17.81
CA ALA A 113 9.39 -11.01 18.08
C ALA A 113 8.20 -11.79 17.53
N LYS A 114 7.12 -11.89 18.31
CA LYS A 114 5.86 -12.47 17.82
C LYS A 114 5.23 -11.52 16.81
N VAL A 115 4.74 -12.07 15.70
CA VAL A 115 4.02 -11.35 14.65
C VAL A 115 2.55 -11.72 14.68
N CYS A 116 1.68 -10.72 14.60
CA CYS A 116 0.23 -10.86 14.57
C CYS A 116 -0.34 -10.35 13.25
N HIS A 117 -1.52 -10.86 12.86
CA HIS A 117 -2.27 -10.35 11.73
C HIS A 117 -2.42 -8.81 11.80
N GLY A 118 -2.07 -8.11 10.72
CA GLY A 118 -2.10 -6.66 10.62
C GLY A 118 -0.78 -5.96 10.98
N ASP A 119 0.21 -6.67 11.51
CA ASP A 119 1.50 -6.07 11.85
C ASP A 119 2.29 -5.62 10.62
N ILE A 120 2.99 -4.50 10.75
CA ILE A 120 3.85 -3.95 9.70
C ILE A 120 5.28 -4.45 9.90
N ILE A 121 5.85 -5.07 8.88
CA ILE A 121 7.26 -5.48 8.86
C ILE A 121 8.00 -4.61 7.85
N SER A 122 9.04 -3.89 8.29
CA SER A 122 9.85 -3.05 7.42
C SER A 122 11.32 -3.42 7.47
N ILE A 123 11.91 -3.59 6.29
CA ILE A 123 13.28 -4.08 6.12
C ILE A 123 14.25 -2.91 5.96
N ALA A 124 15.36 -2.93 6.70
CA ALA A 124 16.46 -1.95 6.72
C ALA A 124 16.15 -0.53 7.21
N PHE A 125 14.94 -0.02 6.98
CA PHE A 125 14.53 1.33 7.35
C PHE A 125 13.17 1.32 8.07
N SER A 126 12.90 2.37 8.83
CA SER A 126 11.56 2.62 9.42
C SER A 126 10.49 2.63 8.32
N PRO A 127 9.27 2.12 8.57
CA PRO A 127 8.24 2.01 7.53
C PRO A 127 7.95 3.31 6.76
N GLN A 128 8.17 4.47 7.39
CA GLN A 128 7.89 5.80 6.84
C GLN A 128 8.98 6.36 5.93
N HIS A 129 10.13 5.68 5.85
CA HIS A 129 11.26 6.14 5.06
C HIS A 129 11.06 5.84 3.57
N ASP A 130 11.47 6.74 2.68
CA ASP A 130 11.27 6.61 1.22
C ASP A 130 11.94 5.38 0.60
N LEU A 131 13.01 4.90 1.26
CA LEU A 131 13.74 3.70 0.86
C LEU A 131 13.31 2.42 1.60
N ALA A 132 12.27 2.50 2.44
CA ALA A 132 11.79 1.37 3.21
C ALA A 132 11.10 0.34 2.33
N TYR A 133 11.37 -0.93 2.62
CA TYR A 133 10.60 -2.05 2.12
C TYR A 133 9.67 -2.52 3.24
N ALA A 134 8.52 -1.88 3.33
CA ALA A 134 7.47 -2.19 4.31
C ALA A 134 6.36 -3.06 3.72
N PHE A 135 5.93 -4.04 4.51
CA PHE A 135 4.88 -5.01 4.24
C PHE A 135 3.93 -5.09 5.44
N VAL A 136 2.67 -5.43 5.21
CA VAL A 136 1.73 -5.85 6.25
C VAL A 136 1.62 -7.38 6.25
N PHE A 137 1.74 -7.98 7.43
CA PHE A 137 1.51 -9.41 7.62
C PHE A 137 0.02 -9.69 7.71
N ARG A 138 -0.46 -10.62 6.89
CA ARG A 138 -1.85 -11.06 6.89
C ARG A 138 -1.87 -12.57 7.05
N GLU A 139 -2.39 -13.02 8.18
CA GLU A 139 -2.65 -14.42 8.42
C GLU A 139 -3.77 -14.92 7.50
N VAL A 140 -3.56 -16.10 6.92
CA VAL A 140 -4.57 -16.77 6.09
C VAL A 140 -5.25 -17.78 6.99
N GLU A 141 -6.51 -17.55 7.34
CA GLU A 141 -7.28 -18.57 8.02
C GLU A 141 -7.42 -19.75 7.07
N ALA A 142 -6.75 -20.87 7.41
CA ALA A 142 -7.04 -22.15 6.78
C ALA A 142 -8.56 -22.32 6.89
N SER A 143 -9.23 -22.39 5.74
CA SER A 143 -10.66 -22.61 5.64
C SER A 143 -10.98 -24.01 6.16
N SER A 144 -10.90 -24.18 7.47
CA SER A 144 -11.50 -25.30 8.17
C SER A 144 -12.99 -25.01 8.20
N THR A 145 -13.70 -25.81 7.40
CA THR A 145 -15.16 -25.96 7.41
C THR A 145 -16.01 -24.78 6.91
N ILE A 146 -16.14 -24.76 5.57
CA ILE A 146 -17.49 -24.75 4.97
C ILE A 146 -18.33 -25.80 5.73
N LEU A 147 -19.53 -25.42 6.17
CA LEU A 147 -20.49 -26.12 7.04
C LEU A 147 -20.41 -25.78 8.54
N LYS A 148 -20.94 -24.61 8.90
CA LYS A 148 -21.84 -24.45 10.06
C LYS A 148 -22.77 -23.25 9.82
N PRO A 149 -24.10 -23.44 9.71
CA PRO A 149 -25.04 -22.33 9.67
C PRO A 149 -25.06 -21.64 11.03
N THR A 150 -24.94 -20.32 10.98
CA THR A 150 -25.09 -19.39 12.08
C THR A 150 -26.48 -19.50 12.70
N SER A 151 -26.57 -19.93 13.96
CA SER A 151 -27.67 -19.54 14.85
C SER A 151 -27.16 -18.48 15.82
N LEU A 152 -27.61 -17.25 15.62
CA LEU A 152 -27.41 -16.11 16.49
C LEU A 152 -28.15 -16.31 17.83
N THR A 153 -27.45 -16.20 18.96
CA THR A 153 -27.71 -15.28 20.10
C THR A 153 -26.97 -15.71 21.38
N PRO A 154 -26.63 -14.77 22.28
CA PRO A 154 -25.64 -15.00 23.35
C PRO A 154 -26.29 -15.21 24.72
N ARG A 155 -25.77 -16.14 25.55
CA ARG A 155 -25.79 -15.96 27.02
C ARG A 155 -24.86 -16.86 27.81
N ARG A 156 -24.41 -16.26 28.91
CA ARG A 156 -23.51 -16.72 29.96
C ARG A 156 -24.14 -17.80 30.87
N THR A 157 -23.23 -18.43 31.65
CA THR A 157 -23.34 -19.02 33.01
C THR A 157 -23.74 -20.49 33.23
N SER A 158 -22.73 -21.25 33.68
CA SER A 158 -22.65 -22.13 34.88
C SER A 158 -23.64 -23.27 35.16
N LYS A 159 -23.06 -24.47 35.35
CA LYS A 159 -23.35 -25.56 36.33
C LYS A 159 -24.75 -25.58 37.00
N ARG A 160 -25.50 -26.67 36.78
CA ARG A 160 -26.12 -27.53 37.83
C ARG A 160 -26.72 -28.82 37.22
N LYS A 161 -26.90 -29.81 38.10
CA LYS A 161 -27.09 -31.26 37.93
C LYS A 161 -28.51 -31.69 37.42
N PRO A 162 -28.74 -33.01 37.17
CA PRO A 162 -29.68 -33.51 36.17
C PRO A 162 -31.06 -33.86 36.76
N ASP A 163 -32.08 -33.90 35.90
CA ASP A 163 -33.16 -34.87 36.07
C ASP A 163 -33.86 -35.20 34.74
N GLY A 164 -34.38 -36.42 34.67
CA GLY A 164 -34.70 -37.16 33.45
C GLY A 164 -35.90 -36.68 32.64
N SER A 165 -35.84 -36.98 31.34
CA SER A 165 -37.02 -37.14 30.48
C SER A 165 -36.62 -37.98 29.27
N ALA A 166 -36.91 -39.27 29.34
CA ALA A 166 -36.81 -40.19 28.23
C ALA A 166 -37.84 -39.81 27.15
N THR A 167 -37.38 -39.56 25.94
CA THR A 167 -38.19 -39.69 24.71
C THR A 167 -37.32 -40.28 23.61
N GLU A 168 -37.37 -41.60 23.55
CA GLU A 168 -37.49 -42.41 22.34
C GLU A 168 -36.65 -42.02 21.10
N SER A 169 -35.48 -42.64 21.02
CA SER A 169 -34.63 -42.69 19.84
C SER A 169 -35.31 -43.39 18.66
N LYS A 170 -35.93 -42.63 17.74
CA LYS A 170 -36.18 -43.10 16.37
C LYS A 170 -34.99 -42.73 15.47
N ARG A 171 -34.07 -43.70 15.39
CA ARG A 171 -33.17 -44.02 14.26
C ARG A 171 -33.10 -42.95 13.16
N LEU A 172 -32.07 -42.10 13.23
CA LEU A 172 -31.46 -41.46 12.07
C LEU A 172 -31.01 -42.59 11.12
N LYS A 173 -31.82 -42.89 10.11
CA LYS A 173 -31.41 -43.74 9.00
C LYS A 173 -30.55 -42.88 8.08
N GLY A 174 -29.35 -43.41 7.85
CA GLY A 174 -28.23 -42.74 7.22
C GLY A 174 -28.55 -42.12 5.88
N ILE A 175 -27.71 -41.13 5.57
CA ILE A 175 -27.35 -40.68 4.23
C ILE A 175 -27.13 -41.93 3.36
N GLY A 176 -28.13 -42.29 2.58
CA GLY A 176 -28.08 -43.40 1.64
C GLY A 176 -27.38 -42.96 0.37
N MET A 177 -26.05 -43.02 0.36
CA MET A 177 -25.30 -43.06 -0.89
C MET A 177 -25.51 -44.43 -1.55
N GLY A 178 -26.30 -44.42 -2.63
CA GLY A 178 -26.17 -45.28 -3.81
C GLY A 178 -26.15 -46.80 -3.63
N SER A 179 -27.27 -47.45 -3.97
CA SER A 179 -27.36 -48.45 -5.05
C SER A 179 -28.55 -49.40 -4.84
N SER A 180 -29.65 -49.11 -5.52
CA SER A 180 -30.40 -50.13 -6.26
C SER A 180 -31.27 -49.40 -7.27
N ASP A 181 -31.20 -49.89 -8.49
CA ASP A 181 -31.94 -49.48 -9.68
C ASP A 181 -33.46 -49.54 -9.39
N GLY A 182 -34.01 -48.43 -8.92
CA GLY A 182 -35.40 -48.29 -8.52
C GLY A 182 -35.90 -46.87 -8.85
N PRO A 183 -37.15 -46.71 -9.31
CA PRO A 183 -37.64 -45.44 -9.79
C PRO A 183 -37.57 -44.38 -8.67
N VAL A 184 -36.95 -43.25 -8.99
CA VAL A 184 -36.91 -42.05 -8.14
C VAL A 184 -38.32 -41.74 -7.65
N SER A 185 -38.48 -41.54 -6.34
CA SER A 185 -39.78 -41.20 -5.77
C SER A 185 -40.32 -39.92 -6.40
N LEU A 186 -41.61 -39.89 -6.73
CA LEU A 186 -42.26 -38.70 -7.32
C LEU A 186 -42.11 -37.46 -6.43
N ASP A 187 -42.04 -37.63 -5.11
CA ASP A 187 -41.82 -36.55 -4.16
C ASP A 187 -40.38 -36.02 -4.20
N ASP A 188 -39.39 -36.88 -4.45
CA ASP A 188 -38.00 -36.47 -4.64
C ASP A 188 -37.84 -35.69 -5.94
N PHE A 189 -38.50 -36.13 -7.02
CA PHE A 189 -38.51 -35.41 -8.30
C PHE A 189 -39.10 -34.00 -8.17
N ARG A 190 -40.26 -33.87 -7.52
CA ARG A 190 -40.90 -32.55 -7.27
C ARG A 190 -40.08 -31.66 -6.35
N SER A 191 -39.36 -32.25 -5.39
CA SER A 191 -38.47 -31.51 -4.48
C SER A 191 -37.22 -31.01 -5.20
N LEU A 192 -36.61 -31.85 -6.05
CA LEU A 192 -35.47 -31.48 -6.87
C LEU A 192 -35.84 -30.43 -7.92
N GLN A 193 -37.02 -30.53 -8.53
CA GLN A 193 -37.52 -29.53 -9.49
C GLN A 193 -37.69 -28.15 -8.83
N ARG A 194 -38.25 -28.10 -7.61
CA ARG A 194 -38.35 -26.86 -6.83
C ARG A 194 -36.98 -26.30 -6.47
N SER A 195 -36.09 -27.16 -5.96
CA SER A 195 -34.72 -26.76 -5.61
C SER A 195 -33.93 -26.20 -6.81
N ASN A 196 -34.05 -26.81 -7.99
CA ASN A 196 -33.40 -26.31 -9.21
C ASN A 196 -33.99 -24.97 -9.67
N MET A 197 -35.30 -24.77 -9.51
CA MET A 197 -35.94 -23.49 -9.81
C MET A 197 -35.45 -22.39 -8.86
N ASP A 198 -35.39 -22.68 -7.56
CA ASP A 198 -34.90 -21.73 -6.55
C ASP A 198 -33.42 -21.41 -6.75
N LEU A 199 -32.60 -22.39 -7.14
CA LEU A 199 -31.19 -22.18 -7.46
C LEU A 199 -31.00 -21.27 -8.69
N ARG A 200 -31.80 -21.45 -9.75
CA ARG A 200 -31.77 -20.57 -10.91
C ARG A 200 -32.15 -19.14 -10.55
N LYS A 201 -33.21 -18.98 -9.77
CA LYS A 201 -33.64 -17.66 -9.28
C LYS A 201 -32.55 -17.00 -8.43
N LEU A 202 -31.92 -17.76 -7.52
CA LEU A 202 -30.82 -17.24 -6.71
C LEU A 202 -29.62 -16.83 -7.58
N LEU A 203 -29.29 -17.61 -8.62
CA LEU A 203 -28.22 -17.26 -9.55
C LEU A 203 -28.53 -15.98 -10.34
N GLU A 204 -29.77 -15.81 -10.81
CA GLU A 204 -30.23 -14.58 -11.47
C GLU A 204 -30.14 -13.37 -10.53
N ASP A 205 -30.63 -13.50 -9.29
CA ASP A 205 -30.56 -12.44 -8.27
C ASP A 205 -29.10 -12.06 -7.94
N LYS A 206 -28.22 -13.06 -7.84
CA LYS A 206 -26.77 -12.83 -7.61
C LYS A 206 -26.10 -12.19 -8.81
N ALA A 207 -26.42 -12.61 -10.03
CA ALA A 207 -25.89 -12.00 -11.25
C ALA A 207 -26.32 -10.53 -11.39
N ALA A 208 -27.58 -10.22 -11.04
CA ALA A 208 -28.07 -8.85 -10.99
C ALA A 208 -27.32 -8.01 -9.95
N THR A 209 -27.09 -8.56 -8.76
CA THR A 209 -26.32 -7.89 -7.69
C THR A 209 -24.88 -7.62 -8.11
N ILE A 210 -24.21 -8.59 -8.76
CA ILE A 210 -22.84 -8.43 -9.26
C ILE A 210 -22.78 -7.34 -10.32
N SER A 211 -23.75 -7.30 -11.23
CA SER A 211 -23.81 -6.27 -12.28
C SER A 211 -23.98 -4.88 -11.67
N ALA A 212 -24.88 -4.71 -10.70
CA ALA A 212 -25.06 -3.45 -9.98
C ALA A 212 -23.77 -3.01 -9.26
N LEU A 213 -23.08 -3.92 -8.56
CA LEU A 213 -21.81 -3.61 -7.90
C LEU A 213 -20.72 -3.22 -8.89
N HIS A 214 -20.67 -3.84 -10.07
CA HIS A 214 -19.74 -3.44 -11.12
C HIS A 214 -20.05 -2.04 -11.66
N ASP A 215 -21.32 -1.69 -11.81
CA ASP A 215 -21.75 -0.37 -12.29
C ASP A 215 -21.41 0.71 -11.26
N ASP A 216 -21.71 0.46 -9.98
CA ASP A 216 -21.35 1.35 -8.86
C ASP A 216 -19.84 1.53 -8.75
N ASN A 217 -19.05 0.46 -8.92
CA ASN A 217 -17.59 0.54 -8.87
C ASN A 217 -17.03 1.37 -10.04
N ARG A 218 -17.59 1.23 -11.24
CA ARG A 218 -17.20 2.07 -12.39
C ARG A 218 -17.51 3.54 -12.13
N ALA A 219 -18.72 3.86 -11.66
CA ALA A 219 -19.10 5.23 -11.33
C ALA A 219 -18.22 5.84 -10.22
N ALA A 220 -17.93 5.07 -9.17
CA ALA A 220 -17.05 5.51 -8.09
C ALA A 220 -15.61 5.77 -8.57
N ASN A 221 -15.08 4.92 -9.45
CA ASN A 221 -13.75 5.13 -10.03
C ASN A 221 -13.72 6.36 -10.94
N GLU A 222 -14.74 6.58 -11.77
CA GLU A 222 -14.84 7.77 -12.61
C GLU A 222 -14.86 9.05 -11.77
N LEU A 223 -15.66 9.08 -10.69
CA LEU A 223 -15.70 10.20 -9.76
C LEU A 223 -14.33 10.44 -9.09
N HIS A 224 -13.68 9.38 -8.62
CA HIS A 224 -12.37 9.48 -8.00
C HIS A 224 -11.30 9.98 -8.98
N GLU A 225 -11.33 9.53 -10.23
CA GLU A 225 -10.44 10.02 -11.28
C GLU A 225 -10.68 11.50 -11.59
N THR A 226 -11.93 11.96 -11.61
CA THR A 226 -12.25 13.38 -11.76
C THR A 226 -11.76 14.21 -10.58
N GLU A 227 -11.97 13.75 -9.34
CA GLU A 227 -11.53 14.45 -8.13
C GLU A 227 -9.99 14.55 -8.07
N ILE A 228 -9.27 13.47 -8.38
CA ILE A 228 -7.80 13.50 -8.45
C ILE A 228 -7.33 14.51 -9.50
N ARG A 229 -8.00 14.57 -10.66
CA ARG A 229 -7.65 15.49 -11.74
C ARG A 229 -7.85 16.95 -11.32
N GLU A 230 -8.99 17.26 -10.72
CA GLU A 230 -9.34 18.60 -10.23
C GLU A 230 -8.41 19.05 -9.09
N LEU A 231 -8.09 18.15 -8.16
CA LEU A 231 -7.14 18.43 -7.08
C LEU A 231 -5.74 18.71 -7.63
N ARG A 232 -5.28 17.93 -8.62
CA ARG A 232 -3.99 18.17 -9.27
C ARG A 232 -3.95 19.50 -10.02
N GLU A 233 -5.01 19.83 -10.75
CA GLU A 233 -5.12 21.11 -11.45
C GLU A 233 -5.15 22.28 -10.46
N SER A 234 -6.01 22.21 -9.44
CA SER A 234 -6.13 23.24 -8.41
C SER A 234 -4.83 23.46 -7.62
N ALA A 235 -4.06 22.39 -7.37
CA ALA A 235 -2.78 22.49 -6.69
C ALA A 235 -1.65 23.03 -7.58
N SER A 236 -1.65 22.73 -8.88
CA SER A 236 -0.54 23.09 -9.78
C SER A 236 -0.72 24.44 -10.48
N LYS A 237 -1.96 24.81 -10.81
CA LYS A 237 -2.31 26.06 -11.50
C LYS A 237 -1.74 27.33 -10.85
N PRO A 238 -1.84 27.57 -9.52
CA PRO A 238 -1.32 28.81 -8.93
C PRO A 238 0.19 28.96 -9.11
N TYR A 239 0.94 27.86 -9.03
CA TYR A 239 2.40 27.89 -9.23
C TYR A 239 2.78 28.13 -10.69
N VAL A 240 2.03 27.55 -11.64
CA VAL A 240 2.24 27.80 -13.07
C VAL A 240 1.96 29.27 -13.40
N ASP A 241 0.86 29.81 -12.86
CA ASP A 241 0.49 31.21 -13.04
C ASP A 241 1.56 32.13 -12.41
N GLU A 242 2.03 31.83 -11.20
CA GLU A 242 3.09 32.60 -10.53
C GLU A 242 4.41 32.60 -11.33
N ILE A 243 4.83 31.43 -11.85
CA ILE A 243 6.02 31.33 -12.71
C ILE A 243 5.86 32.17 -13.97
N PHE A 244 4.67 32.17 -14.57
CA PHE A 244 4.38 32.97 -15.74
C PHE A 244 4.42 34.48 -15.44
N GLU A 245 3.87 34.91 -14.31
CA GLU A 245 3.94 36.32 -13.87
C GLU A 245 5.37 36.77 -13.56
N LEU A 246 6.14 35.95 -12.84
CA LEU A 246 7.54 36.21 -12.56
C LEU A 246 8.36 36.31 -13.85
N GLY A 247 8.10 35.45 -14.83
CA GLY A 247 8.75 35.51 -16.15
C GLY A 247 8.47 36.83 -16.87
N ARG A 248 7.23 37.31 -16.88
CA ARG A 248 6.88 38.61 -17.47
C ARG A 248 7.55 39.78 -16.75
N SER A 249 7.62 39.71 -15.42
CA SER A 249 8.27 40.74 -14.59
C SER A 249 9.78 40.79 -14.84
N LEU A 250 10.42 39.62 -14.95
CA LEU A 250 11.84 39.50 -15.27
C LEU A 250 12.15 40.12 -16.64
N GLU A 251 11.37 39.79 -17.68
CA GLU A 251 11.56 40.34 -19.03
C GLU A 251 11.42 41.88 -19.04
N ALA A 252 10.46 42.41 -18.28
CA ALA A 252 10.29 43.86 -18.13
C ALA A 252 11.50 44.51 -17.45
N LYS A 253 12.04 43.89 -16.40
CA LYS A 253 13.23 44.38 -15.69
C LYS A 253 14.50 44.28 -16.52
N GLU A 254 14.65 43.25 -17.35
CA GLU A 254 15.76 43.15 -18.30
C GLU A 254 15.73 44.28 -19.32
N LYS A 255 14.54 44.62 -19.86
CA LYS A 255 14.37 45.77 -20.76
C LYS A 255 14.68 47.10 -20.09
N GLU A 256 14.20 47.31 -18.86
CA GLU A 256 14.49 48.52 -18.07
C GLU A 256 15.98 48.67 -17.79
N LEU A 257 16.66 47.57 -17.43
CA LEU A 257 18.10 47.55 -17.19
C LEU A 257 18.89 47.86 -18.47
N ALA A 258 18.49 47.29 -19.61
CA ALA A 258 19.12 47.56 -20.89
C ALA A 258 19.00 49.04 -21.28
N GLU A 259 17.83 49.65 -21.08
CA GLU A 259 17.61 51.07 -21.34
C GLU A 259 18.43 51.96 -20.39
N SER A 260 18.46 51.63 -19.09
CA SER A 260 19.27 52.35 -18.10
C SER A 260 20.76 52.29 -18.42
N ASN A 261 21.26 51.14 -18.84
CA ASN A 261 22.65 50.97 -19.28
C ASN A 261 22.95 51.81 -20.53
N ARG A 262 22.02 51.89 -21.48
CA ARG A 262 22.15 52.74 -22.66
C ARG A 262 22.26 54.22 -22.27
N VAL A 263 21.32 54.71 -21.45
CA VAL A 263 21.34 56.10 -20.96
C VAL A 263 22.61 56.41 -20.15
N SER A 264 23.08 55.45 -19.35
CA SER A 264 24.32 55.58 -18.58
C SER A 264 25.54 55.71 -19.49
N ALA A 265 25.62 54.90 -20.56
CA ALA A 265 26.67 54.99 -21.56
C ALA A 265 26.65 56.34 -22.28
N ASP A 266 25.47 56.83 -22.67
CA ASP A 266 25.31 58.14 -23.32
C ASP A 266 25.77 59.28 -22.42
N ARG A 267 25.35 59.28 -21.14
CA ARG A 267 25.78 60.26 -20.14
C ARG A 267 27.30 60.22 -19.91
N LYS A 268 27.90 59.02 -19.87
CA LYS A 268 29.34 58.87 -19.72
C LYS A 268 30.08 59.49 -20.92
N HIS A 269 29.60 59.23 -22.13
CA HIS A 269 30.18 59.82 -23.34
C HIS A 269 30.05 61.35 -23.36
N GLU A 270 28.92 61.90 -22.90
CA GLU A 270 28.72 63.34 -22.75
C GLU A 270 29.69 63.96 -21.75
N ILE A 271 29.87 63.35 -20.57
CA ILE A 271 30.85 63.80 -19.56
C ILE A 271 32.28 63.76 -20.12
N GLU A 272 32.65 62.69 -20.83
CA GLU A 272 33.97 62.57 -21.46
C GLU A 272 34.19 63.63 -22.55
N SER A 273 33.15 63.99 -23.30
CA SER A 273 33.19 65.07 -24.30
C SER A 273 33.36 66.44 -23.63
N LEU A 274 32.60 66.71 -22.56
CA LEU A 274 32.73 67.94 -21.79
C LEU A 274 34.10 68.08 -21.13
N ASN A 275 34.64 67.01 -20.54
CA ASN A 275 35.98 67.00 -19.97
C ASN A 275 37.07 67.26 -21.02
N ARG A 276 36.93 66.71 -22.23
CA ARG A 276 37.86 67.01 -23.34
C ARG A 276 37.81 68.50 -23.72
N ARG A 277 36.61 69.07 -23.82
CA ARG A 277 36.44 70.51 -24.11
C ARG A 277 37.01 71.39 -23.00
N LEU A 278 36.81 71.02 -21.73
CA LEU A 278 37.35 71.75 -20.59
C LEU A 278 38.87 71.77 -20.62
N ARG A 279 39.52 70.60 -20.79
CA ARG A 279 40.98 70.50 -20.90
C ARG A 279 41.55 71.31 -22.07
N ALA A 280 40.88 71.28 -23.22
CA ALA A 280 41.29 72.07 -24.37
C ALA A 280 41.20 73.59 -24.08
N SER A 281 40.17 74.01 -23.35
CA SER A 281 40.01 75.40 -22.91
C SER A 281 41.09 75.80 -21.91
N GLU A 282 41.40 74.96 -20.91
CA GLU A 282 42.45 75.19 -19.92
C GLU A 282 43.83 75.33 -20.58
N GLN A 283 44.12 74.44 -21.53
CA GLN A 283 45.35 74.48 -22.32
C GLN A 283 45.44 75.77 -23.14
N SER A 284 44.35 76.15 -23.82
CA SER A 284 44.30 77.39 -24.59
C SER A 284 44.46 78.65 -23.72
N SER A 285 43.93 78.66 -22.49
CA SER A 285 44.14 79.79 -21.56
C SER A 285 45.58 79.84 -21.07
N PHE A 286 46.19 78.68 -20.76
CA PHE A 286 47.58 78.61 -20.34
C PHE A 286 48.53 79.13 -21.43
N GLU A 287 48.33 78.70 -22.69
CA GLU A 287 49.10 79.18 -23.84
C GLU A 287 48.91 80.69 -24.08
N ALA A 288 47.71 81.22 -23.84
CA ALA A 288 47.45 82.65 -23.97
C ALA A 288 48.16 83.47 -22.89
N ASP A 289 48.17 82.99 -21.64
CA ASP A 289 48.87 83.63 -20.53
C ASP A 289 50.41 83.58 -20.70
N GLU A 290 50.95 82.55 -21.35
CA GLU A 290 52.40 82.41 -21.61
C GLU A 290 52.93 83.39 -22.70
N MET A 291 52.04 83.97 -23.52
CA MET A 291 52.41 84.95 -24.56
C MET A 291 52.43 86.42 -24.10
N ILE A 292 52.06 86.71 -22.85
CA ILE A 292 52.05 88.05 -22.24
C ILE A 292 53.34 88.30 -21.47
#